data_AF-A0A6J6SU81-F1
#
_entry.id   AF-A0A6J6SU81-F1
#
_cell.length_a   1.000
_cell.length_b   1.000
_cell.length_c   1.000
_cell.angle_alpha   90.00
_cell.angle_beta   90.00
_cell.angle_gamma   90.00
#
_symmetry.space_group_name_H-M   'P 1'
#
loop_
_entity.id
_entity.type
_entity.pdbx_description
1 polymer ?
#
loop_
_entity_poly.entity_id
_entity_poly.type
_entity_poly.pdbx_seq_one_letter_code
_entity_poly.pdbx_strand_id
1 'polypeptide(L)'
;MTSSSSTTAVRVMSLATAGYAAYCLVKPEHLRQALGSDDPMWDTVARVFGVRDLAISAVGVLGSPTAARASLAIRTAIDFGDAALLGLTVDGQASTRAVAAAGGWGLLNLGVLLRSR
;
A
#
# COMPACT_ATOMS: atom_id res chain seq x y z
N MET A 1 25.82 -4.76 -14.79
CA MET A 1 25.70 -5.42 -13.46
C MET A 1 24.68 -4.73 -12.53
N THR A 2 23.66 -4.04 -13.04
CA THR A 2 22.66 -3.29 -12.24
C THR A 2 21.36 -4.06 -11.93
N SER A 3 21.19 -5.27 -12.48
CA SER A 3 19.90 -6.00 -12.48
C SER A 3 19.48 -6.61 -11.13
N SER A 4 20.43 -7.11 -10.32
CA SER A 4 20.10 -7.82 -9.06
C SER A 4 19.62 -6.89 -7.94
N SER A 5 20.23 -5.71 -7.81
CA SER A 5 19.92 -4.75 -6.75
C SER A 5 18.54 -4.10 -6.95
N SER A 6 18.22 -3.74 -8.20
CA SER A 6 16.92 -3.19 -8.59
C SER A 6 15.76 -4.14 -8.26
N THR A 7 15.90 -5.42 -8.58
CA THR A 7 14.90 -6.45 -8.27
C THR A 7 14.78 -6.70 -6.77
N THR A 8 15.90 -6.67 -6.05
CA THR A 8 15.91 -6.83 -4.59
C THR A 8 15.13 -5.71 -3.91
N ALA A 9 15.31 -4.46 -4.32
CA ALA A 9 14.59 -3.32 -3.77
C ALA A 9 13.07 -3.45 -3.97
N VAL A 10 12.63 -3.87 -5.16
CA VAL A 10 11.20 -4.13 -5.45
C VAL A 10 10.65 -5.22 -4.54
N ARG A 11 11.39 -6.31 -4.34
CA ARG A 11 10.96 -7.42 -3.48
C ARG A 11 10.89 -7.03 -2.01
N VAL A 12 11.87 -6.26 -1.52
CA VAL A 12 11.87 -5.74 -0.15
C VAL A 12 10.67 -4.82 0.06
N MET A 13 10.40 -3.90 -0.89
CA MET A 13 9.23 -3.02 -0.81
C MET A 13 7.93 -3.82 -0.84
N SER A 14 7.82 -4.82 -1.71
CA SER A 14 6.65 -5.70 -1.79
C SER A 14 6.46 -6.50 -0.49
N LEU A 15 7.55 -6.95 0.14
CA LEU A 15 7.49 -7.66 1.41
C LEU A 15 7.05 -6.74 2.56
N ALA A 16 7.51 -5.49 2.58
CA ALA A 16 7.06 -4.50 3.56
C ALA A 16 5.56 -4.22 3.41
N THR A 17 5.07 -4.04 2.18
CA THR A 17 3.64 -3.90 1.88
C THR A 17 2.86 -5.14 2.29
N ALA A 18 3.36 -6.35 2.04
CA ALA A 18 2.73 -7.59 2.49
C ALA A 18 2.63 -7.66 4.02
N GLY A 19 3.67 -7.21 4.74
CA GLY A 19 3.66 -7.14 6.20
C GLY A 19 2.58 -6.20 6.73
N TYR A 20 2.44 -5.01 6.14
CA TYR A 20 1.37 -4.08 6.51
C TYR A 20 -0.01 -4.64 6.14
N ALA A 21 -0.15 -5.26 4.99
CA ALA A 21 -1.40 -5.87 4.55
C ALA A 21 -1.84 -7.02 5.49
N ALA A 22 -0.90 -7.85 5.96
CA ALA A 22 -1.16 -8.85 6.99
C ALA A 22 -1.59 -8.20 8.32
N TYR A 23 -0.95 -7.11 8.73
CA TYR A 23 -1.35 -6.33 9.91
C TYR A 23 -2.79 -5.82 9.79
N CYS A 24 -3.20 -5.31 8.62
CA CYS A 24 -4.58 -4.90 8.36
C CYS A 24 -5.61 -6.03 8.51
N LEU A 25 -5.23 -7.28 8.20
CA LEU A 25 -6.11 -8.43 8.35
C LEU A 25 -6.21 -8.93 9.79
N VAL A 26 -5.07 -8.95 10.51
CA VAL A 26 -5.00 -9.46 11.89
C VAL A 26 -5.55 -8.44 12.88
N LYS A 27 -5.34 -7.15 12.63
CA LYS A 27 -5.72 -6.05 13.54
C LYS A 27 -6.47 -4.94 12.79
N PRO A 28 -7.64 -5.22 12.20
CA PRO A 28 -8.35 -4.27 11.33
C PRO A 28 -8.74 -2.97 12.05
N GLU A 29 -8.97 -3.01 13.36
CA GLU A 29 -9.34 -1.86 14.19
C GLU A 29 -8.27 -0.76 14.24
N HIS A 30 -7.03 -1.04 13.82
CA HIS A 30 -5.98 -0.05 13.74
C HIS A 30 -6.37 1.13 12.82
N LEU A 31 -7.13 0.88 11.75
CA LEU A 31 -7.47 1.89 10.77
C LEU A 31 -8.44 2.91 11.36
N ARG A 32 -9.53 2.45 11.97
CA ARG A 32 -10.51 3.35 12.60
C ARG A 32 -9.88 4.12 13.78
N GLN A 33 -9.00 3.49 14.54
CA GLN A 33 -8.22 4.16 15.60
C GLN A 33 -7.31 5.25 15.04
N ALA A 34 -6.57 4.98 13.96
CA ALA A 34 -5.70 5.96 13.32
C ALA A 34 -6.50 7.17 12.79
N LEU A 35 -7.69 6.91 12.24
CA LEU A 35 -8.59 7.94 11.75
C LEU A 35 -9.36 8.68 12.85
N GLY A 36 -9.34 8.17 14.09
CA GLY A 36 -10.15 8.72 15.19
C GLY A 36 -11.65 8.53 14.96
N SER A 37 -12.03 7.42 14.33
CA SER A 37 -13.42 7.08 14.01
C SER A 37 -13.88 5.88 14.84
N ASP A 38 -15.15 5.94 15.26
CA ASP A 38 -15.84 4.83 15.94
C ASP A 38 -16.64 3.94 14.96
N ASP A 39 -16.66 4.27 13.66
CA ASP A 39 -17.40 3.51 12.67
C ASP A 39 -16.71 2.16 12.35
N PRO A 40 -17.35 1.01 12.63
CA PRO A 40 -16.79 -0.30 12.33
C PRO A 40 -16.63 -0.59 10.83
N MET A 41 -17.22 0.22 9.93
CA MET A 41 -16.99 0.13 8.49
C MET A 41 -15.50 0.17 8.14
N TRP A 42 -14.72 0.96 8.87
CA TRP A 42 -13.27 1.07 8.66
C TRP A 42 -12.52 -0.24 8.93
N ASP A 43 -13.03 -1.13 9.79
CA ASP A 43 -12.43 -2.45 9.98
C ASP A 43 -12.62 -3.32 8.72
N THR A 44 -13.75 -3.15 8.02
CA THR A 44 -13.99 -3.77 6.72
C THR A 44 -13.08 -3.18 5.65
N VAL A 45 -12.92 -1.85 5.61
CA VAL A 45 -12.01 -1.16 4.68
C VAL A 45 -10.57 -1.64 4.89
N ALA A 46 -10.11 -1.76 6.13
CA ALA A 46 -8.79 -2.29 6.46
C ALA A 46 -8.60 -3.70 5.89
N ARG A 47 -9.61 -4.57 6.00
CA ARG A 47 -9.55 -5.93 5.44
C ARG A 47 -9.54 -5.93 3.91
N VAL A 48 -10.33 -5.07 3.27
CA VAL A 48 -10.33 -4.91 1.81
C VAL A 48 -8.95 -4.50 1.31
N PHE A 49 -8.32 -3.50 1.97
CA PHE A 49 -6.94 -3.14 1.69
C PHE A 49 -6.01 -4.33 1.94
N GLY A 50 -6.09 -5.00 3.09
CA GLY A 50 -5.25 -6.15 3.40
C GLY A 50 -5.29 -7.26 2.35
N VAL A 51 -6.47 -7.67 1.89
CA VAL A 51 -6.61 -8.72 0.86
C VAL A 51 -6.00 -8.28 -0.47
N ARG A 52 -6.38 -7.09 -0.95
CA ARG A 52 -5.89 -6.51 -2.21
C ARG A 52 -4.37 -6.37 -2.21
N ASP A 53 -3.84 -5.84 -1.12
CA ASP A 53 -2.45 -5.46 -0.97
C ASP A 53 -1.56 -6.71 -0.84
N LEU A 54 -2.04 -7.76 -0.14
CA LEU A 54 -1.38 -9.07 -0.11
C LEU A 54 -1.32 -9.71 -1.49
N ALA A 55 -2.43 -9.70 -2.24
CA ALA A 55 -2.47 -10.31 -3.57
C ALA A 55 -1.47 -9.64 -4.52
N ILE A 56 -1.42 -8.30 -4.53
CA ILE A 56 -0.45 -7.53 -5.34
C ILE A 56 0.98 -7.79 -4.86
N SER A 57 1.20 -7.80 -3.54
CA SER A 57 2.53 -7.99 -2.97
C SER A 57 3.07 -9.41 -3.20
N ALA A 58 2.21 -10.43 -3.26
CA ALA A 58 2.60 -11.78 -3.62
C ALA A 58 3.22 -11.83 -5.03
N VAL A 59 2.65 -11.10 -5.99
CA VAL A 59 3.24 -10.94 -7.33
C VAL A 59 4.59 -10.20 -7.25
N GLY A 60 4.68 -9.18 -6.40
CA GLY A 60 5.90 -8.41 -6.13
C GLY A 60 7.06 -9.25 -5.58
N VAL A 61 6.76 -10.19 -4.70
CA VAL A 61 7.77 -11.04 -4.03
C VAL A 61 8.13 -12.24 -4.89
N LEU A 62 7.14 -12.96 -5.42
CA LEU A 62 7.31 -14.27 -6.04
C LEU A 62 7.43 -14.21 -7.57
N GLY A 63 7.03 -13.10 -8.17
CA GLY A 63 7.02 -12.94 -9.63
C GLY A 63 8.40 -12.82 -10.27
N SER A 64 8.39 -12.86 -11.60
CA SER A 64 9.54 -12.48 -12.43
C SER A 64 9.90 -11.00 -12.19
N PRO A 65 11.12 -10.54 -12.51
CA PRO A 65 11.50 -9.13 -12.35
C PRO A 65 10.51 -8.16 -13.01
N THR A 66 10.01 -8.49 -14.20
CA THR A 66 9.00 -7.69 -14.91
C THR A 66 7.67 -7.67 -14.17
N ALA A 67 7.19 -8.83 -13.70
CA ALA A 67 5.94 -8.93 -12.95
C ALA A 67 6.02 -8.19 -11.61
N ALA A 68 7.14 -8.31 -10.91
CA ALA A 68 7.37 -7.62 -9.65
C ALA A 68 7.40 -6.09 -9.81
N ARG A 69 8.00 -5.61 -10.91
CA ARG A 69 7.99 -4.18 -11.23
C ARG A 69 6.60 -3.69 -11.61
N ALA A 70 5.83 -4.49 -12.34
CA ALA A 70 4.44 -4.18 -12.69
C ALA A 70 3.54 -4.13 -11.44
N SER A 71 3.67 -5.07 -10.50
CA SER A 71 2.91 -5.04 -9.25
C SER A 71 3.21 -3.80 -8.42
N LEU A 72 4.47 -3.35 -8.38
CA LEU A 72 4.86 -2.11 -7.71
C LEU A 72 4.24 -0.86 -8.37
N ALA A 73 4.15 -0.84 -9.70
CA ALA A 73 3.49 0.24 -10.43
C ALA A 73 1.97 0.27 -10.16
N ILE A 74 1.32 -0.90 -10.19
CA ILE A 74 -0.10 -1.04 -9.83
C ILE A 74 -0.33 -0.56 -8.39
N ARG A 75 0.54 -0.98 -7.47
CA ARG A 75 0.49 -0.57 -6.06
C ARG A 75 0.56 0.95 -5.91
N THR A 76 1.53 1.56 -6.58
CA THR A 76 1.73 3.02 -6.59
C THR A 76 0.47 3.75 -7.07
N ALA A 77 -0.13 3.29 -8.17
CA ALA A 77 -1.35 3.88 -8.71
C ALA A 77 -2.54 3.75 -7.75
N ILE A 78 -2.68 2.58 -7.11
CA ILE A 78 -3.73 2.33 -6.12
C ILE A 78 -3.55 3.23 -4.89
N ASP A 79 -2.34 3.35 -4.36
CA ASP A 79 -2.06 4.20 -3.19
C ASP A 79 -2.45 5.67 -3.44
N PHE A 80 -2.11 6.21 -4.61
CA PHE A 80 -2.51 7.57 -4.97
C PHE A 80 -4.01 7.69 -5.27
N GLY A 81 -4.62 6.65 -5.85
CA GLY A 81 -6.07 6.57 -6.04
C GLY A 81 -6.82 6.58 -4.70
N ASP A 82 -6.38 5.77 -3.74
CA ASP A 82 -6.94 5.72 -2.38
C ASP A 82 -6.74 7.07 -1.69
N ALA A 83 -5.56 7.68 -1.78
CA ALA A 83 -5.31 9.01 -1.21
C ALA A 83 -6.26 10.06 -1.80
N ALA A 84 -6.44 10.09 -3.11
CA ALA A 84 -7.34 11.01 -3.77
C ALA A 84 -8.81 10.78 -3.35
N LEU A 85 -9.28 9.53 -3.40
CA LEU A 85 -10.66 9.19 -3.04
C LEU A 85 -10.95 9.50 -1.56
N LEU A 86 -10.05 9.11 -0.65
CA LEU A 86 -10.21 9.39 0.78
C LEU A 86 -10.14 10.89 1.07
N GLY A 87 -9.27 11.62 0.40
CA GLY A 87 -9.18 13.09 0.51
C GLY A 87 -10.44 13.81 0.03
N LEU A 88 -11.17 13.22 -0.92
CA LEU A 88 -12.42 13.78 -1.47
C LEU A 88 -13.68 13.36 -0.71
N THR A 89 -13.62 12.28 0.07
CA THR A 89 -14.82 11.65 0.67
C THR A 89 -14.84 11.67 2.19
N VAL A 90 -13.67 11.77 2.83
CA VAL A 90 -13.55 11.83 4.29
C VAL A 90 -13.39 13.28 4.71
N ASP A 91 -14.05 13.65 5.80
CA ASP A 91 -14.00 15.00 6.36
C ASP A 91 -12.95 15.16 7.48
N GLY A 92 -12.56 16.40 7.73
CA GLY A 92 -11.76 16.80 8.89
C GLY A 92 -10.37 16.14 8.96
N GLN A 93 -9.89 15.93 10.20
CA GLN A 93 -8.55 15.37 10.43
C GLN A 93 -8.40 13.93 9.93
N ALA A 94 -9.49 13.16 9.87
CA ALA A 94 -9.47 11.80 9.35
C ALA A 94 -9.04 11.80 7.86
N SER A 95 -9.51 12.78 7.09
CA SER A 95 -9.10 13.00 5.70
C SER A 95 -7.59 13.17 5.56
N THR A 96 -7.02 14.11 6.31
CA THR A 96 -5.58 14.39 6.28
C THR A 96 -4.75 13.17 6.65
N ARG A 97 -5.17 12.41 7.67
CA ARG A 97 -4.47 11.19 8.10
C ARG A 97 -4.56 10.08 7.05
N ALA A 98 -5.74 9.89 6.46
CA ALA A 98 -5.95 8.91 5.39
C ALA A 98 -5.08 9.23 4.15
N VAL A 99 -5.11 10.48 3.71
CA VAL A 99 -4.29 10.98 2.60
C VAL A 99 -2.81 10.83 2.89
N ALA A 100 -2.37 11.20 4.10
CA ALA A 100 -0.96 11.07 4.49
C ALA A 100 -0.49 9.61 4.51
N ALA A 101 -1.33 8.69 5.02
CA ALA A 101 -1.01 7.27 5.06
C ALA A 101 -0.94 6.67 3.64
N ALA A 102 -1.99 6.82 2.84
CA ALA A 102 -2.06 6.27 1.49
C ALA A 102 -1.01 6.92 0.55
N GLY A 103 -0.92 8.26 0.56
CA GLY A 103 0.06 9.00 -0.22
C GLY A 103 1.50 8.70 0.20
N GLY A 104 1.76 8.47 1.49
CA GLY A 104 3.06 8.07 2.00
C GLY A 104 3.53 6.72 1.43
N TRP A 105 2.67 5.70 1.45
CA TRP A 105 2.94 4.42 0.78
C TRP A 105 3.14 4.59 -0.72
N GLY A 106 2.29 5.39 -1.38
CA GLY A 106 2.42 5.70 -2.81
C GLY A 106 3.78 6.30 -3.18
N LEU A 107 4.28 7.25 -2.38
CA LEU A 107 5.59 7.87 -2.57
C LEU A 107 6.74 6.86 -2.37
N LEU A 108 6.66 5.99 -1.37
CA LEU A 108 7.66 4.94 -1.16
C LEU A 108 7.71 3.97 -2.34
N ASN A 109 6.55 3.48 -2.79
CA ASN A 109 6.44 2.59 -3.94
C ASN A 109 6.95 3.26 -5.23
N LEU A 110 6.59 4.53 -5.45
CA LEU A 110 7.08 5.31 -6.59
C LEU A 110 8.60 5.51 -6.55
N GLY A 111 9.16 5.84 -5.38
CA GLY A 111 10.60 6.04 -5.22
C GLY A 111 11.40 4.78 -5.58
N VAL A 112 10.95 3.62 -5.13
CA VAL A 112 11.55 2.32 -5.51
C VAL A 112 11.36 2.07 -7.00
N LEU A 113 10.17 2.28 -7.55
CA LEU A 113 9.88 2.07 -8.98
C LEU A 113 10.75 2.92 -9.91
N LEU A 114 10.99 4.19 -9.55
CA LEU A 114 11.82 5.12 -10.31
C LEU A 114 13.30 4.74 -10.26
N ARG A 115 13.77 4.21 -9.12
CA ARG A 115 15.16 3.76 -8.94
C ARG A 115 15.42 2.38 -9.56
N SER A 116 14.38 1.57 -9.72
CA SER A 116 14.42 0.24 -10.32
C SER A 116 14.19 0.24 -11.84
N ARG A 117 14.56 1.34 -12.53
CA ARG A 117 14.54 1.46 -14.00
C ARG A 117 15.75 0.80 -14.64
#